data_AF-A0AAW1UQI6-F1
#
_entry.id   AF-A0AAW1UQI6-F1
#
_cell.length_a   1.000
_cell.length_b   1.000
_cell.length_c   1.000
_cell.angle_alpha   90.00
_cell.angle_beta   90.00
_cell.angle_gamma   90.00
#
_symmetry.space_group_name_H-M   'P 1'
#
loop_
_entity.id
_entity.type
_entity.pdbx_description
1 polymer ?
#
loop_
_entity_poly.entity_id
_entity_poly.type
_entity_poly.pdbx_seq_one_letter_code
_entity_poly.pdbx_strand_id
1 'polypeptide(L)'
;MKRRKRNSAKSNGLDRKTLKTINRPARTEDDRLDEMLKICLQKVCQLQNELERTTEGFGDPEAEGYATCALETLRFLSDQGLPSDHPIVRGLTDRLLRK
;
A
#
# COMPACT_ATOMS: atom_id res chain seq x y z
N MET A 1 76.92 34.90 33.04
CA MET A 1 75.93 34.61 31.97
C MET A 1 75.16 35.90 31.65
N LYS A 2 75.41 36.51 30.47
CA LYS A 2 74.84 37.81 30.07
C LYS A 2 73.47 37.62 29.39
N ARG A 3 72.41 38.19 29.98
CA ARG A 3 71.01 38.15 29.50
C ARG A 3 70.85 39.02 28.25
N ARG A 4 70.47 38.42 27.11
CA ARG A 4 70.12 39.16 25.88
C ARG A 4 68.62 39.49 25.84
N LYS A 5 68.39 40.75 25.50
CA LYS A 5 67.16 41.55 25.38
C LYS A 5 66.22 40.93 24.33
N ARG A 6 64.97 40.62 24.68
CA ARG A 6 63.92 40.25 23.70
C ARG A 6 63.30 41.54 23.18
N ASN A 7 63.41 41.79 21.88
CA ASN A 7 62.76 42.92 21.23
C ASN A 7 61.28 42.63 20.99
N SER A 8 60.48 43.64 21.33
CA SER A 8 59.04 43.74 21.10
C SER A 8 58.80 44.38 19.73
N ALA A 9 57.91 43.81 18.92
CA ALA A 9 57.20 44.49 17.84
C ALA A 9 55.78 43.86 17.79
N LYS A 10 54.79 44.50 18.41
CA LYS A 10 53.79 45.42 17.81
C LYS A 10 53.05 44.83 16.58
N SER A 11 51.92 44.21 16.90
CA SER A 11 50.56 44.45 16.36
C SER A 11 50.40 44.96 14.92
N ASN A 12 49.60 44.27 14.11
CA ASN A 12 48.28 44.73 13.63
C ASN A 12 47.76 43.82 12.51
N GLY A 13 46.46 43.46 12.57
CA GLY A 13 45.76 42.85 11.43
C GLY A 13 44.91 41.63 11.77
N LEU A 14 43.96 41.77 12.70
CA LEU A 14 42.82 40.86 12.79
C LEU A 14 41.90 41.16 11.60
N ASP A 15 42.21 40.61 10.43
CA ASP A 15 41.29 40.58 9.30
C ASP A 15 40.21 39.53 9.60
N ARG A 16 39.16 40.02 10.26
CA ARG A 16 37.96 39.29 10.63
C ARG A 16 37.13 39.01 9.38
N LYS A 17 37.66 38.20 8.46
CA LYS A 17 36.85 37.56 7.43
C LYS A 17 36.13 36.39 8.08
N THR A 18 34.98 36.71 8.64
CA THR A 18 33.88 35.78 8.91
C THR A 18 33.56 35.01 7.63
N LEU A 19 34.28 33.91 7.41
CA LEU A 19 33.81 32.82 6.58
C LEU A 19 32.61 32.25 7.34
N LYS A 20 31.42 32.76 6.97
CA LYS A 20 30.16 32.10 7.22
C LYS A 20 30.32 30.67 6.70
N THR A 21 30.54 29.73 7.62
CA THR A 21 30.24 28.32 7.38
C THR A 21 28.76 28.30 7.02
N ILE A 22 28.45 28.25 5.72
CA ILE A 22 27.10 28.02 5.22
C ILE A 22 26.82 26.56 5.55
N ASN A 23 26.39 26.33 6.79
CA ASN A 23 25.73 25.11 7.19
C ASN A 23 24.32 25.18 6.59
N ARG A 24 24.16 24.71 5.36
CA ARG A 24 22.84 24.34 4.83
C ARG A 24 22.89 22.87 4.43
N PRO A 25 21.93 22.05 4.89
CA PRO A 25 22.11 20.62 4.98
C PRO A 25 21.96 19.97 3.60
N ALA A 26 22.54 18.78 3.46
CA ALA A 26 22.36 17.86 2.34
C ALA A 26 20.88 17.38 2.24
N ARG A 27 19.96 18.29 1.92
CA ARG A 27 18.52 18.00 1.81
C ARG A 27 18.12 17.34 0.50
N THR A 28 18.96 17.40 -0.53
CA THR A 28 18.56 17.00 -1.88
C THR A 28 18.27 15.51 -2.04
N GLU A 29 19.03 14.64 -1.37
CA GLU A 29 18.80 13.20 -1.47
C GLU A 29 17.63 12.74 -0.60
N ASP A 30 17.48 13.29 0.61
CA ASP A 30 16.32 13.01 1.47
C ASP A 30 15.03 13.51 0.82
N ASP A 31 15.04 14.70 0.21
CA ASP A 31 13.90 15.26 -0.52
C ASP A 31 13.56 14.38 -1.75
N ARG A 32 14.59 13.84 -2.43
CA ARG A 32 14.41 12.94 -3.58
C ARG A 32 13.84 11.58 -3.18
N LEU A 33 14.31 11.02 -2.06
CA LEU A 33 13.77 9.79 -1.51
C LEU A 33 12.33 9.97 -1.05
N ASP A 34 12.02 11.09 -0.41
CA ASP A 34 10.66 11.44 0.01
C ASP A 34 9.71 11.54 -1.19
N GLU A 35 10.13 12.18 -2.27
CA GLU A 35 9.36 12.21 -3.53
C GLU A 35 9.17 10.81 -4.14
N MET A 36 10.20 9.97 -4.14
CA MET A 36 10.06 8.58 -4.61
C MET A 36 9.09 7.78 -3.73
N LEU A 37 9.16 7.94 -2.41
CA LEU A 37 8.25 7.31 -1.45
C LEU A 37 6.79 7.73 -1.69
N LYS A 38 6.54 9.02 -1.95
CA LYS A 38 5.21 9.52 -2.32
C LYS A 38 4.69 8.88 -3.59
N ILE A 39 5.52 8.80 -4.64
CA ILE A 39 5.15 8.16 -5.91
C ILE A 39 4.84 6.68 -5.70
N CYS A 40 5.68 5.96 -4.94
CA CYS A 40 5.45 4.56 -4.62
C CYS A 40 4.14 4.36 -3.85
N LEU A 41 3.89 5.17 -2.81
CA LEU A 41 2.66 5.08 -2.02
C LEU A 41 1.43 5.40 -2.86
N GLN A 42 1.48 6.42 -3.71
CA GLN A 42 0.40 6.75 -4.64
C GLN A 42 0.11 5.59 -5.59
N LYS A 43 1.14 4.89 -6.08
CA LYS A 43 0.95 3.71 -6.94
C LYS A 43 0.36 2.54 -6.18
N VAL A 44 0.77 2.29 -4.93
CA VAL A 44 0.16 1.26 -4.07
C VAL A 44 -1.32 1.55 -3.86
N CYS A 45 -1.70 2.77 -3.52
CA CYS A 45 -3.11 3.14 -3.34
C CYS A 45 -3.92 2.99 -4.64
N GLN A 46 -3.34 3.31 -5.80
CA GLN A 46 -4.00 3.06 -7.09
C GLN A 46 -4.22 1.57 -7.33
N LEU A 47 -3.20 0.74 -7.11
CA LEU A 47 -3.29 -0.71 -7.28
C LEU A 47 -4.30 -1.33 -6.29
N GLN A 48 -4.36 -0.83 -5.06
CA GLN A 48 -5.37 -1.23 -4.09
C GLN A 48 -6.78 -0.88 -4.56
N ASN A 49 -7.00 0.33 -5.07
CA ASN A 49 -8.30 0.72 -5.64
C ASN A 49 -8.67 -0.12 -6.88
N GLU A 50 -7.70 -0.46 -7.73
CA GLU A 50 -7.93 -1.34 -8.89
C GLU A 50 -8.31 -2.76 -8.42
N LEU A 51 -7.60 -3.28 -7.41
CA LEU A 51 -7.91 -4.55 -6.78
C LEU A 51 -9.29 -4.52 -6.13
N GLU A 52 -9.61 -3.52 -5.31
CA GLU A 52 -10.93 -3.36 -4.69
C GLU A 52 -12.04 -3.28 -5.73
N ARG A 53 -11.87 -2.51 -6.81
CA ARG A 53 -12.85 -2.48 -7.92
C ARG A 53 -13.04 -3.82 -8.61
N THR A 54 -11.99 -4.61 -8.73
CA THR A 54 -12.13 -5.99 -9.22
C THR A 54 -12.75 -6.90 -8.17
N THR A 55 -12.36 -6.76 -6.89
CA THR A 55 -12.73 -7.65 -5.78
C THR A 55 -14.15 -7.38 -5.24
N GLU A 56 -14.66 -6.15 -5.35
CA GLU A 56 -16.06 -5.81 -5.09
C GLU A 56 -17.04 -6.54 -6.04
N GLY A 57 -16.53 -7.17 -7.11
CA GLY A 57 -17.26 -8.07 -8.00
C GLY A 57 -16.85 -9.55 -7.91
N PHE A 58 -15.72 -9.89 -7.28
CA PHE A 58 -15.39 -11.29 -6.98
C PHE A 58 -16.13 -11.65 -5.69
N GLY A 59 -17.32 -12.23 -5.85
CA GLY A 59 -18.00 -12.91 -4.75
C GLY A 59 -17.04 -13.88 -4.04
N ASP A 60 -17.25 -14.10 -2.75
CA ASP A 60 -16.49 -15.08 -1.97
C ASP A 60 -16.39 -16.40 -2.78
N PRO A 61 -15.19 -16.83 -3.19
CA PRO A 61 -15.03 -17.99 -4.07
C PRO A 61 -15.57 -19.27 -3.43
N GLU A 62 -15.58 -19.34 -2.10
CA GLU A 62 -16.22 -20.43 -1.38
C GLU A 62 -17.75 -20.38 -1.53
N ALA A 63 -18.36 -19.20 -1.38
CA ALA A 63 -19.79 -19.00 -1.64
C ALA A 63 -20.18 -19.28 -3.10
N GLU A 64 -19.34 -18.92 -4.08
CA GLU A 64 -19.54 -19.24 -5.50
C GLU A 64 -19.48 -20.76 -5.74
N GLY A 65 -18.55 -21.46 -5.09
CA GLY A 65 -18.46 -22.91 -5.11
C GLY A 65 -19.71 -23.59 -4.55
N TYR A 66 -20.21 -23.13 -3.40
CA TYR A 66 -21.45 -23.64 -2.82
C TYR A 66 -22.67 -23.36 -3.71
N ALA A 67 -22.77 -22.16 -4.29
CA ALA A 67 -23.86 -21.83 -5.23
C ALA A 67 -23.84 -22.73 -6.47
N THR A 68 -22.65 -23.00 -7.01
CA THR A 68 -22.48 -23.91 -8.16
C THR A 68 -22.91 -25.33 -7.80
N CYS A 69 -22.51 -25.84 -6.65
CA CYS A 69 -22.90 -27.17 -6.17
C CYS A 69 -24.42 -27.29 -5.94
N ALA A 70 -25.04 -26.25 -5.38
CA ALA A 70 -26.49 -26.20 -5.19
C ALA A 70 -27.25 -26.25 -6.52
N LEU A 71 -26.81 -25.48 -7.53
CA LEU A 71 -27.44 -25.48 -8.86
C LEU A 71 -27.32 -26.83 -9.56
N GLU A 72 -26.14 -27.46 -9.49
CA GLU A 72 -25.93 -28.78 -10.09
C GLU A 72 -26.79 -29.87 -9.41
N THR A 73 -27.00 -29.75 -8.10
CA THR A 73 -27.93 -30.63 -7.36
C THR A 73 -29.36 -30.51 -7.88
N LEU A 74 -29.84 -29.28 -8.09
CA LEU A 74 -31.20 -29.05 -8.63
C LEU A 74 -31.33 -29.56 -10.07
N ARG A 75 -30.28 -29.36 -10.89
CA ARG A 75 -30.21 -29.91 -12.24
C ARG A 75 -30.26 -31.44 -12.25
N PHE A 76 -29.47 -32.09 -11.38
CA PHE A 76 -29.50 -33.54 -11.23
C PHE A 76 -30.90 -34.05 -10.90
N LEU A 77 -31.63 -33.39 -9.98
CA LEU A 77 -33.00 -33.78 -9.64
C LEU A 77 -33.96 -33.63 -10.84
N SER A 78 -33.80 -32.57 -11.62
CA SER A 78 -34.54 -32.38 -12.87
C SER A 78 -34.28 -33.51 -13.86
N ASP A 79 -33.03 -33.94 -14.02
CA ASP A 79 -32.64 -35.04 -14.91
C ASP A 79 -33.18 -36.41 -14.43
N GLN A 80 -33.46 -36.56 -13.12
CA GLN A 80 -34.18 -37.71 -12.56
C GLN A 80 -35.71 -37.62 -12.73
N GLY A 81 -36.21 -36.58 -13.39
CA GLY A 81 -37.64 -36.39 -13.67
C GLY A 81 -38.40 -35.71 -12.53
N LEU A 82 -37.72 -35.10 -11.55
CA LEU A 82 -38.38 -34.31 -10.51
C LEU A 82 -38.58 -32.86 -11.00
N PRO A 83 -39.84 -32.42 -11.21
CA PRO A 83 -40.09 -31.04 -11.64
C PRO A 83 -39.78 -30.05 -10.52
N SER A 84 -39.56 -28.78 -10.87
CA SER A 84 -39.28 -27.68 -9.93
C SER A 84 -40.35 -27.52 -8.83
N ASP A 85 -41.60 -27.86 -9.15
CA ASP A 85 -42.73 -27.75 -8.22
C ASP A 85 -42.81 -28.94 -7.23
N HIS A 86 -42.00 -29.98 -7.42
CA HIS A 86 -41.95 -31.11 -6.51
C HIS A 86 -41.58 -30.62 -5.09
N PRO A 87 -42.29 -31.05 -4.02
CA PRO A 87 -42.11 -30.50 -2.67
C PRO A 87 -40.66 -30.59 -2.16
N ILE A 88 -39.95 -31.66 -2.53
CA ILE A 88 -38.52 -31.83 -2.19
C ILE A 88 -37.66 -30.80 -2.94
N VAL A 89 -37.86 -30.63 -4.24
CA VAL A 89 -37.08 -29.69 -5.06
C VAL A 89 -37.34 -28.27 -4.59
N ARG A 90 -38.61 -27.90 -4.36
CA ARG A 90 -38.99 -26.60 -3.82
C ARG A 90 -38.35 -26.32 -2.46
N GLY A 91 -38.39 -27.30 -1.55
CA GLY A 91 -37.77 -27.19 -0.23
C GLY A 91 -36.24 -27.05 -0.29
N LEU A 92 -35.58 -27.71 -1.26
CA LEU A 92 -34.14 -27.59 -1.48
C LEU A 92 -33.78 -26.24 -2.09
N THR A 93 -34.50 -25.79 -3.13
CA THR A 93 -34.33 -24.46 -3.72
C THR A 93 -34.46 -23.36 -2.67
N ASP A 94 -35.47 -23.46 -1.79
CA ASP A 94 -35.68 -22.51 -0.71
C ASP A 94 -34.53 -22.50 0.32
N ARG A 95 -33.89 -23.64 0.57
CA ARG A 95 -32.79 -23.72 1.55
C ARG A 95 -31.44 -23.33 0.96
N LEU A 96 -31.22 -23.65 -0.31
CA LEU A 96 -29.92 -23.49 -0.97
C LEU A 96 -29.76 -22.14 -1.67
N LEU A 97 -30.85 -21.56 -2.17
CA LEU A 97 -30.80 -20.37 -3.05
C LEU A 97 -31.53 -19.14 -2.49
N ARG A 98 -32.13 -19.20 -1.31
CA ARG A 98 -32.67 -18.00 -0.67
C ARG A 98 -31.52 -17.10 -0.19
N LYS A 99 -31.48 -15.89 -0.76
CA LYS A 99 -30.72 -14.74 -0.27
C LYS A 99 -31.50 -14.02 0.83
#